data_AF-A0A7C4J9X6-F1
#
_entry.id   AF-A0A7C4J9X6-F1
#
_cell.length_a   1.000
_cell.length_b   1.000
_cell.length_c   1.000
_cell.angle_alpha   90.00
_cell.angle_beta   90.00
_cell.angle_gamma   90.00
#
_symmetry.space_group_name_H-M   'P 1'
#
loop_
_entity.id
_entity.type
_entity.pdbx_description
1 polymer ?
#
loop_
_entity_poly.entity_id
_entity_poly.type
_entity_poly.pdbx_seq_one_letter_code
_entity_poly.pdbx_strand_id
1 'polypeptide(L)'
;MRSLQPQTKMVLFFVLMGMISGIVSAVIKNSWGALFIAIIVYLLSASLAGKILKLQQSEFPISKILSSGFGPFFMVWLISWIWIYSALL
;
A
#
# COMPACT_ATOMS: atom_id res chain seq x y z
N MET A 1 17.82 -13.93 -15.74
CA MET A 1 16.62 -13.32 -15.15
C MET A 1 16.81 -11.80 -15.15
N ARG A 2 16.00 -11.01 -15.87
CA ARG A 2 16.12 -9.54 -15.86
C ARG A 2 15.73 -9.04 -14.47
N SER A 3 16.60 -8.28 -13.80
CA SER A 3 16.27 -7.64 -12.53
C SER A 3 15.12 -6.65 -12.76
N LEU A 4 14.03 -6.79 -12.00
CA LEU A 4 12.94 -5.82 -12.03
C LEU A 4 13.48 -4.44 -11.62
N GLN A 5 13.03 -3.40 -12.33
CA GLN A 5 13.38 -2.03 -12.00
C GLN A 5 12.95 -1.70 -10.55
N PRO A 6 13.72 -0.88 -9.80
CA PRO A 6 13.39 -0.54 -8.41
C PRO A 6 11.98 0.04 -8.23
N GLN A 7 11.52 0.83 -9.20
CA GLN A 7 10.17 1.39 -9.24
C GLN A 7 9.10 0.29 -9.30
N THR A 8 9.27 -0.70 -10.17
CA THR A 8 8.31 -1.81 -10.31
C THR A 8 8.22 -2.61 -9.01
N LYS A 9 9.34 -2.85 -8.33
CA LYS A 9 9.36 -3.55 -7.03
C LYS A 9 8.60 -2.77 -5.96
N MET A 10 8.75 -1.45 -5.96
CA MET A 10 8.04 -0.55 -5.05
C MET A 10 6.54 -0.57 -5.31
N VAL A 11 6.13 -0.42 -6.56
CA VAL A 11 4.71 -0.50 -6.95
C VAL A 11 4.13 -1.85 -6.51
N LEU A 12 4.80 -2.96 -6.79
CA LEU A 12 4.34 -4.29 -6.40
C LEU A 12 4.19 -4.42 -4.87
N PHE A 13 5.15 -3.88 -4.11
CA PHE A 13 5.09 -3.86 -2.65
C PHE A 13 3.86 -3.09 -2.14
N PHE A 14 3.61 -1.89 -2.66
CA PHE A 14 2.46 -1.08 -2.27
C PHE A 14 1.11 -1.66 -2.73
N VAL A 15 1.08 -2.34 -3.88
CA VAL A 15 -0.09 -3.11 -4.33
C VAL A 15 -0.42 -4.20 -3.32
N LEU A 16 0.57 -4.99 -2.88
CA LEU A 16 0.37 -6.03 -1.87
C LEU A 16 -0.11 -5.46 -0.54
N MET A 17 0.52 -4.38 -0.07
CA MET A 17 0.11 -3.71 1.18
C MET A 17 -1.29 -3.10 1.07
N GLY A 18 -1.66 -2.56 -0.09
CA GLY A 18 -3.01 -2.04 -0.35
C GLY A 18 -4.05 -3.14 -0.28
N MET A 19 -3.78 -4.29 -0.88
CA MET A 19 -4.66 -5.46 -0.84
C MET A 19 -4.87 -5.97 0.60
N ILE A 20 -3.78 -6.17 1.34
CA ILE A 20 -3.83 -6.58 2.76
C ILE A 20 -4.63 -5.56 3.57
N SER A 21 -4.35 -4.27 3.39
CA SER A 21 -5.07 -3.21 4.06
C SER A 21 -6.56 -3.22 3.72
N GLY A 22 -6.93 -3.47 2.47
CA GLY A 22 -8.33 -3.50 2.03
C GLY A 22 -9.11 -4.64 2.68
N ILE A 23 -8.50 -5.82 2.77
CA ILE A 23 -9.05 -6.99 3.48
C ILE A 23 -9.30 -6.65 4.95
N VAL A 24 -8.31 -6.07 5.63
CA VAL A 24 -8.43 -5.71 7.06
C VAL A 24 -9.48 -4.61 7.27
N SER A 25 -9.49 -3.60 6.41
CA SER A 25 -10.47 -2.51 6.44
C SER A 25 -11.91 -3.00 6.25
N ALA A 26 -12.15 -4.11 5.54
CA ALA A 26 -13.49 -4.63 5.27
C ALA A 26 -14.23 -5.14 6.52
N VAL A 27 -13.50 -5.48 7.59
CA VAL A 27 -14.08 -5.90 8.88
C VAL A 27 -14.66 -4.69 9.64
N ILE A 28 -14.29 -3.47 9.25
CA ILE A 28 -14.72 -2.23 9.92
C ILE A 28 -16.00 -1.71 9.28
N LYS A 29 -17.08 -1.67 10.07
CA LYS A 29 -18.39 -1.18 9.61
C LYS A 29 -18.42 0.33 9.30
N ASN A 30 -17.49 1.10 9.87
CA ASN A 30 -17.39 2.55 9.67
C ASN A 30 -16.36 2.89 8.58
N SER A 31 -16.81 3.51 7.49
CA SER A 31 -15.96 3.92 6.36
C SER A 31 -14.81 4.85 6.75
N TRP A 32 -15.01 5.76 7.71
CA TRP A 32 -13.94 6.63 8.21
C TRP A 32 -12.88 5.84 8.97
N GLY A 33 -13.29 4.82 9.73
CA GLY A 33 -12.37 3.90 10.40
C GLY A 33 -11.57 3.06 9.42
N ALA A 34 -12.23 2.54 8.37
CA ALA A 34 -11.59 1.79 7.29
C ALA A 34 -10.51 2.63 6.57
N LEU A 35 -10.81 3.90 6.27
CA LEU A 35 -9.88 4.85 5.66
C LEU A 35 -8.70 5.19 6.61
N PHE A 36 -8.98 5.37 7.90
CA PHE A 36 -7.94 5.65 8.89
C PHE A 36 -6.92 4.51 9.01
N ILE A 37 -7.40 3.25 9.01
CA ILE A 37 -6.50 2.08 8.95
C ILE A 37 -5.65 2.09 7.68
N ALA A 38 -6.25 2.40 6.53
CA ALA A 38 -5.53 2.45 5.27
C ALA A 38 -4.37 3.45 5.30
N ILE A 39 -4.61 4.64 5.85
CA ILE A 39 -3.59 5.68 6.01
C ILE A 39 -2.46 5.21 6.93
N ILE A 40 -2.78 4.60 8.08
CA ILE A 40 -1.76 4.08 9.00
C ILE A 40 -0.93 3.00 8.32
N VAL A 41 -1.57 2.00 7.71
CA VAL A 41 -0.89 0.90 7.03
C VAL A 41 0.00 1.45 5.92
N TYR A 42 -0.47 2.44 5.16
CA TYR A 42 0.32 3.08 4.12
C TYR A 42 1.59 3.77 4.65
N LEU A 43 1.47 4.57 5.72
CA LEU A 43 2.62 5.27 6.32
C LEU A 43 3.65 4.28 6.87
N LEU A 44 3.19 3.20 7.52
CA LEU A 44 4.05 2.13 7.99
C LEU A 44 4.72 1.40 6.82
N SER A 45 3.97 1.12 5.76
CA SER A 45 4.47 0.48 4.54
C SER A 45 5.56 1.33 3.88
N ALA A 46 5.40 2.65 3.80
CA ALA A 46 6.41 3.53 3.23
C ALA A 46 7.74 3.50 4.01
N SER A 47 7.66 3.45 5.35
CA SER A 47 8.84 3.29 6.21
C SER A 47 9.51 1.90 6.03
N LEU A 48 8.69 0.86 5.88
CA LEU A 48 9.14 -0.52 5.67
C LEU A 48 9.72 -0.74 4.26
N ALA A 49 9.18 -0.09 3.23
CA ALA A 49 9.57 -0.26 1.84
C ALA A 49 11.07 0.00 1.62
N GLY A 50 11.61 1.05 2.22
CA GLY A 50 13.05 1.35 2.13
C GLY A 50 13.93 0.24 2.71
N LYS A 51 13.50 -0.34 3.84
CA LYS A 51 14.22 -1.42 4.53
C LYS A 51 14.11 -2.76 3.79
N ILE A 52 12.90 -3.12 3.37
CA ILE A 52 12.61 -4.42 2.73
C ILE A 52 13.20 -4.49 1.33
N LEU A 53 13.03 -3.42 0.54
CA LEU A 53 13.52 -3.37 -0.84
C LEU A 53 15.01 -3.01 -0.94
N LYS A 54 15.68 -2.79 0.19
CA LYS A 54 17.09 -2.40 0.29
C LYS A 54 17.42 -1.19 -0.60
N LEU A 55 16.52 -0.21 -0.65
CA LEU A 55 16.70 1.00 -1.46
C LEU A 55 17.69 1.93 -0.76
N GLN A 56 18.72 2.37 -1.48
CA GLN A 56 19.62 3.40 -0.96
C GLN A 56 18.89 4.75 -0.88
N GLN A 57 18.95 5.41 0.28
CA GLN A 57 18.28 6.70 0.49
C GLN A 57 18.79 7.81 -0.44
N SER A 58 20.02 7.69 -0.93
CA SER A 58 20.60 8.59 -1.94
C SER A 58 19.87 8.52 -3.29
N GLU A 59 19.33 7.36 -3.65
CA GLU A 59 18.66 7.15 -4.94
C GLU A 59 17.13 7.29 -4.84
N PHE A 60 16.56 6.99 -3.66
CA PHE A 60 15.12 7.04 -3.40
C PHE A 60 14.80 7.72 -2.06
N PRO A 61 14.58 9.05 -2.06
CA PRO A 61 14.13 9.75 -0.87
C PRO A 61 12.72 9.30 -0.48
N ILE A 62 12.41 9.34 0.82
CA ILE A 62 11.11 8.93 1.38
C ILE A 62 9.93 9.66 0.71
N SER A 63 10.09 10.94 0.37
CA SER A 63 9.07 11.71 -0.35
C SER A 63 8.69 11.09 -1.69
N LYS A 64 9.66 10.52 -2.42
CA LYS A 64 9.45 9.84 -3.69
C LYS A 64 8.82 8.46 -3.50
N ILE A 65 9.17 7.75 -2.43
CA ILE A 65 8.52 6.49 -2.04
C ILE A 65 7.05 6.74 -1.77
N LEU A 66 6.74 7.79 -1.00
CA LEU A 66 5.36 8.18 -0.73
C LEU A 66 4.62 8.59 -2.00
N SER A 67 5.14 9.52 -2.80
CA SER A 67 4.40 10.00 -3.97
C SER A 67 4.16 8.91 -5.02
N SER A 68 5.11 8.00 -5.22
CA SER A 68 4.97 6.90 -6.20
C SER A 68 4.20 5.69 -5.68
N GLY A 69 4.22 5.44 -4.37
CA GLY A 69 3.52 4.33 -3.73
C GLY A 69 2.04 4.59 -3.47
N PHE A 70 1.66 5.85 -3.26
CA PHE A 70 0.31 6.22 -2.84
C PHE A 70 -0.78 5.78 -3.82
N GLY A 71 -0.64 6.14 -5.11
CA GLY A 71 -1.65 5.83 -6.13
C GLY A 71 -1.93 4.33 -6.25
N PRO A 72 -0.90 3.49 -6.49
CA PRO A 72 -1.06 2.04 -6.56
C PRO A 72 -1.64 1.43 -5.27
N PHE A 73 -1.16 1.86 -4.10
CA PHE A 73 -1.69 1.41 -2.81
C PHE A 73 -3.18 1.72 -2.68
N PHE A 74 -3.56 2.99 -2.90
CA PHE A 74 -4.90 3.48 -2.66
C PHE A 74 -5.93 2.84 -3.60
N MET A 75 -5.59 2.70 -4.89
CA MET A 75 -6.48 2.04 -5.85
C MET A 75 -6.75 0.58 -5.49
N VAL A 76 -5.70 -0.17 -5.14
CA VAL A 76 -5.85 -1.58 -4.76
C VAL A 76 -6.58 -1.71 -3.43
N TRP A 77 -6.25 -0.86 -2.45
CA TRP A 77 -6.97 -0.80 -1.18
C TRP A 77 -8.46 -0.58 -1.40
N LEU A 78 -8.84 0.42 -2.20
CA LEU A 78 -10.23 0.77 -2.45
C LEU A 78 -11.00 -0.36 -3.13
N ILE A 79 -10.41 -0.95 -4.17
CA ILE A 79 -11.01 -2.08 -4.90
C ILE A 79 -11.20 -3.28 -3.97
N SER A 80 -10.15 -3.68 -3.25
CA SER A 80 -10.20 -4.83 -2.32
C SER A 80 -11.18 -4.59 -1.17
N TRP A 81 -11.20 -3.37 -0.61
CA TRP A 81 -12.12 -3.00 0.46
C TRP A 81 -13.58 -3.09 0.00
N ILE A 82 -13.92 -2.46 -1.13
CA ILE A 82 -15.30 -2.48 -1.66
C ILE A 82 -15.75 -3.91 -1.93
N TRP A 83 -14.93 -4.70 -2.63
CA TRP A 83 -15.28 -6.07 -2.99
C TRP A 83 -15.56 -6.94 -1.76
N ILE A 84 -14.67 -6.92 -0.77
CA ILE A 84 -14.79 -7.78 0.41
C ILE A 84 -15.90 -7.27 1.31
N TYR A 85 -16.01 -5.96 1.50
CA TYR A 85 -17.08 -5.38 2.30
C TYR A 85 -18.46 -5.71 1.73
N SER A 86 -18.62 -5.63 0.40
CA SER A 86 -19.85 -6.04 -0.28
C SER A 86 -20.14 -7.55 -0.17
N ALA A 87 -19.12 -8.40 -0.10
CA ALA A 87 -19.30 -9.84 0.09
C ALA A 87 -19.63 -10.23 1.56
N LEU A 88 -19.37 -9.33 2.52
CA LEU A 88 -19.65 -9.53 3.94
C LEU A 88 -21.03 -8.98 4.36
N LEU A 89 -21.68 -8.22 3.50
CA LEU A 89 -23.04 -7.68 3.66
C LEU A 89 -24.08 -8.65 3.10
#